data_AF-A0A2I2GFF0-F1
#
_entry.id   AF-A0A2I2GFF0-F1
#
_cell.length_a   1.000
_cell.length_b   1.000
_cell.length_c   1.000
_cell.angle_alpha   90.00
_cell.angle_beta   90.00
_cell.angle_gamma   90.00
#
_symmetry.space_group_name_H-M   'P 1'
#
loop_
_entity.id
_entity.type
_entity.pdbx_description
1 polymer ?
#
loop_
_entity_poly.entity_id
_entity_poly.type
_entity_poly.pdbx_seq_one_letter_code
_entity_poly.pdbx_strand_id
1 'polypeptide(L)'
;MLSWGDFLSVCAGAHGLHRTSISLLDVICRDFLKSFVQERFDSWILSGEYCFELISRIRCPAGPVAGVMRVFVTVGGGNESPPQHIVAVDLILQGSLGAPEDISTASEPITARSSSGQREFMVLNIKGILIAKLGAFFARTADSDFVDLEFLGRNMATQVHAVRQQLNAEHRQAFINAYSRRNQSDANRVRRMKHAFGVA
;
A
#
# COMPACT_ATOMS: atom_id res chain seq x y z
N MET A 1 5.82 -10.71 -18.02
CA MET A 1 5.81 -10.71 -16.54
C MET A 1 5.99 -9.25 -16.15
N LEU A 2 4.94 -8.56 -15.72
CA LEU A 2 5.04 -7.13 -15.38
C LEU A 2 5.86 -7.01 -14.09
N SER A 3 6.90 -6.20 -14.12
CA SER A 3 7.71 -5.87 -12.95
C SER A 3 6.99 -4.81 -12.10
N TRP A 4 7.32 -4.71 -10.82
CA TRP A 4 6.83 -3.62 -9.95
C TRP A 4 7.16 -2.21 -10.53
N GLY A 5 8.25 -2.10 -11.31
CA GLY A 5 8.61 -0.87 -12.02
C GLY A 5 7.61 -0.48 -13.11
N ASP A 6 7.06 -1.47 -13.83
CA ASP A 6 6.04 -1.24 -14.86
C ASP A 6 4.71 -0.77 -14.24
N PHE A 7 4.37 -1.30 -13.05
CA PHE A 7 3.19 -0.90 -12.29
C PHE A 7 3.26 0.59 -11.87
N LEU A 8 4.40 1.01 -11.33
CA LEU A 8 4.61 2.40 -10.91
C LEU A 8 4.59 3.39 -12.08
N SER A 9 5.11 2.98 -13.25
CA SER A 9 5.06 3.80 -14.46
C SER A 9 3.63 4.01 -14.99
N VAL A 10 2.76 3.00 -14.89
CA VAL A 10 1.34 3.11 -15.29
C VAL A 10 0.56 4.02 -14.33
N CYS A 11 0.84 3.93 -13.02
CA CYS A 11 0.20 4.81 -12.04
C CYS A 11 0.68 6.27 -12.15
N ALA A 12 1.95 6.52 -12.49
CA ALA A 12 2.50 7.86 -12.67
C ALA A 12 2.05 8.55 -13.99
N GLY A 13 1.66 7.78 -15.00
CA GLY A 13 1.17 8.31 -16.29
C GLY A 13 -0.28 8.82 -16.26
N ALA A 14 -1.04 8.53 -15.20
CA ALA A 14 -2.45 8.92 -15.08
C ALA A 14 -2.62 10.33 -14.44
N HIS A 15 -1.89 11.33 -14.93
CA HIS A 15 -2.14 12.73 -14.58
C HIS A 15 -3.33 13.26 -15.39
N GLY A 16 -4.55 12.99 -14.91
CA GLY A 16 -5.73 13.62 -15.48
C GLY A 16 -7.06 12.95 -15.20
N LEU A 17 -7.34 12.47 -13.99
CA LEU A 17 -8.71 12.09 -13.63
C LEU A 17 -9.08 12.50 -12.21
N HIS A 18 -10.17 13.27 -12.15
CA HIS A 18 -10.92 13.66 -10.98
C HIS A 18 -11.28 12.46 -10.10
N ARG A 19 -11.21 12.65 -8.77
CA ARG A 19 -11.88 11.94 -7.66
C ARG A 19 -12.27 10.45 -7.86
N THR A 20 -11.93 9.65 -6.86
CA THR A 20 -12.39 8.29 -6.52
C THR A 20 -11.62 7.12 -7.13
N SER A 21 -10.51 6.75 -6.48
CA SER A 21 -10.28 5.39 -5.96
C SER A 21 -8.87 5.32 -5.41
N ILE A 22 -8.77 5.30 -4.08
CA ILE A 22 -7.51 5.17 -3.35
C ILE A 22 -7.42 3.71 -2.94
N SER A 23 -6.73 2.91 -3.73
CA SER A 23 -6.48 1.49 -3.43
C SER A 23 -5.21 1.05 -4.18
N LEU A 24 -4.35 0.26 -3.52
CA LEU A 24 -2.92 0.01 -3.80
C LEU A 24 -1.95 1.22 -3.75
N LEU A 25 -2.30 2.36 -4.35
CA LEU A 25 -1.46 3.57 -4.34
C LEU A 25 -1.14 4.06 -2.93
N ASP A 26 -2.05 3.87 -1.97
CA ASP A 26 -1.80 4.24 -0.56
C ASP A 26 -0.70 3.41 0.10
N VAL A 27 -0.54 2.12 -0.24
CA VAL A 27 0.53 1.28 0.34
C VAL A 27 1.88 1.67 -0.25
N ILE A 28 1.90 2.04 -1.52
CA ILE A 28 3.14 2.35 -2.26
C ILE A 28 3.57 3.82 -2.07
N CYS A 29 2.62 4.76 -2.01
CA CYS A 29 2.89 6.14 -1.60
C CYS A 29 3.33 6.22 -0.14
N ARG A 30 2.86 5.33 0.73
CA ARG A 30 3.26 5.27 2.14
C ARG A 30 4.76 5.00 2.32
N ASP A 31 5.37 4.17 1.49
CA ASP A 31 6.80 3.89 1.60
C ASP A 31 7.66 4.88 0.78
N PHE A 32 7.12 5.48 -0.28
CA PHE A 32 7.73 6.66 -0.94
C PHE A 32 7.82 7.85 0.02
N LEU A 33 6.78 8.10 0.81
CA LEU A 33 6.82 9.12 1.85
C LEU A 33 7.65 8.68 3.06
N LYS A 34 7.68 7.40 3.45
CA LYS A 34 8.58 6.98 4.53
C LYS A 34 10.04 7.10 4.15
N SER A 35 10.49 6.71 2.96
CA SER A 35 11.92 6.88 2.61
C SER A 35 12.31 8.35 2.51
N PHE A 36 11.42 9.19 1.97
CA PHE A 36 11.60 10.65 1.92
C PHE A 36 11.57 11.29 3.32
N VAL A 37 10.66 10.84 4.19
CA VAL A 37 10.55 11.31 5.58
C VAL A 37 11.71 10.80 6.40
N GLN A 38 12.15 9.54 6.25
CA GLN A 38 13.23 8.89 7.00
C GLN A 38 14.62 9.43 6.62
N GLU A 39 14.94 9.60 5.34
CA GLU A 39 16.21 10.24 4.92
C GLU A 39 16.30 11.70 5.43
N ARG A 40 15.17 12.42 5.43
CA ARG A 40 15.10 13.74 6.05
C ARG A 40 15.17 13.62 7.56
N PHE A 41 14.45 12.72 8.23
CA PHE A 41 14.42 12.56 9.69
C PHE A 41 15.78 12.18 10.29
N ASP A 42 16.52 11.27 9.65
CA ASP A 42 17.80 10.77 10.16
C ASP A 42 18.93 11.79 9.94
N SER A 43 18.89 12.55 8.83
CA SER A 43 19.73 13.73 8.62
C SER A 43 19.36 14.91 9.55
N TRP A 44 18.15 14.89 10.13
CA TRP A 44 17.56 15.96 10.94
C TRP A 44 17.85 15.85 12.44
N ILE A 45 17.81 14.63 12.99
CA ILE A 45 18.19 14.37 14.39
C ILE A 45 19.66 14.74 14.63
N LEU A 46 20.51 14.66 13.59
CA LEU A 46 21.94 14.90 13.70
C LEU A 46 22.38 16.37 13.48
N SER A 47 21.53 17.26 12.96
CA SER A 47 21.99 18.60 12.51
C SER A 47 21.55 19.80 13.35
N GLY A 48 20.60 19.66 14.30
CA GLY A 48 20.33 20.66 15.35
C GLY A 48 19.84 22.06 14.93
N GLU A 49 20.00 22.49 13.68
CA GLU A 49 19.86 23.89 13.24
C GLU A 49 18.62 24.19 12.38
N TYR A 50 17.82 23.20 11.99
CA TYR A 50 16.64 23.41 11.11
C TYR A 50 15.27 23.32 11.82
N CYS A 51 15.23 23.38 13.15
CA CYS A 51 14.06 22.97 13.93
C CYS A 51 12.78 23.83 13.70
N PHE A 52 12.89 25.08 13.24
CA PHE A 52 11.74 26.00 13.20
C PHE A 52 10.86 25.92 11.94
N GLU A 53 11.41 25.60 10.76
CA GLU A 53 10.62 25.59 9.52
C GLU A 53 9.82 24.29 9.28
N LEU A 54 10.27 23.12 9.74
CA LEU A 54 9.52 21.87 9.49
C LEU A 54 8.35 21.63 10.43
N ILE A 55 8.35 22.22 11.63
CA ILE A 55 7.19 22.13 12.52
C ILE A 55 5.94 22.72 11.82
N SER A 56 6.13 23.64 10.86
CA SER A 56 5.03 24.15 10.03
C SER A 56 4.47 23.16 9.00
N ARG A 57 5.26 22.16 8.56
CA ARG A 57 4.91 21.25 7.46
C ARG A 57 4.30 19.93 7.91
N ILE A 58 4.54 19.51 9.15
CA ILE A 58 4.06 18.25 9.70
C ILE A 58 2.99 18.55 10.76
N ARG A 59 1.78 18.01 10.56
CA ARG A 59 0.68 18.13 11.52
C ARG A 59 0.39 16.75 12.13
N CYS A 60 0.60 16.65 13.43
CA CYS A 60 0.32 15.44 14.22
C CYS A 60 -0.96 15.65 15.04
N PRO A 61 -2.11 15.06 14.67
CA PRO A 61 -3.26 14.97 15.57
C PRO A 61 -2.89 14.23 16.87
N ALA A 62 -3.70 14.43 17.91
CA ALA A 62 -3.44 13.88 19.23
C ALA A 62 -3.46 12.34 19.24
N GLY A 63 -2.30 11.73 19.52
CA GLY A 63 -2.12 10.33 19.91
C GLY A 63 -2.39 9.28 18.81
N PRO A 64 -1.85 8.06 18.99
CA PRO A 64 -2.28 6.91 18.19
C PRO A 64 -3.66 6.44 18.64
N VAL A 65 -4.55 6.16 17.69
CA VAL A 65 -5.86 5.53 17.95
C VAL A 65 -5.82 4.12 17.40
N ALA A 66 -6.09 3.13 18.25
CA ALA A 66 -6.09 1.70 17.88
C ALA A 66 -4.80 1.23 17.17
N GLY A 67 -3.63 1.71 17.65
CA GLY A 67 -2.33 1.35 17.09
C GLY A 67 -1.97 2.05 15.78
N VAL A 68 -2.70 3.10 15.40
CA VAL A 68 -2.41 3.92 14.21
C VAL A 68 -2.20 5.38 14.60
N MET A 69 -1.06 5.95 14.20
CA MET A 69 -0.81 7.39 14.26
C MET A 69 -0.87 7.96 12.85
N ARG A 70 -1.86 8.81 12.59
CA ARG A 70 -1.95 9.55 11.31
C ARG A 70 -1.17 10.84 11.42
N VAL A 71 -0.33 11.14 10.45
CA VAL A 71 0.43 12.37 10.33
C VAL A 71 0.09 13.02 9.00
N PHE A 72 -0.05 14.34 8.95
CA PHE A 72 -0.26 15.07 7.71
C PHE A 72 1.02 15.82 7.33
N VAL A 73 1.57 15.49 6.17
CA VAL A 73 2.82 16.08 5.66
C VAL A 73 2.47 16.98 4.48
N THR A 74 2.85 18.24 4.60
CA THR A 74 2.74 19.20 3.50
C THR A 74 3.93 19.02 2.55
N VAL A 75 3.64 18.59 1.32
CA VAL A 75 4.62 18.39 0.25
C VAL A 75 4.42 19.43 -0.86
N GLY A 76 5.51 19.81 -1.55
CA GLY A 76 5.48 20.88 -2.55
C GLY A 76 5.49 22.29 -1.95
N GLY A 77 5.13 23.30 -2.75
CA GLY A 77 5.01 24.70 -2.29
C GLY A 77 6.32 25.50 -2.21
N GLY A 78 7.24 25.30 -3.16
CA GLY A 78 8.39 26.21 -3.38
C GLY A 78 8.09 27.28 -4.44
N ASN A 79 9.08 28.11 -4.78
CA ASN A 79 8.97 29.13 -5.84
C ASN A 79 8.72 28.55 -7.25
N GLU A 80 8.90 27.24 -7.43
CA GLU A 80 8.59 26.54 -8.67
C GLU A 80 7.66 25.35 -8.39
N SER A 81 6.70 25.18 -9.28
CA SER A 81 5.70 24.09 -9.34
C SER A 81 6.33 22.73 -9.02
N PRO A 82 5.71 21.87 -8.17
CA PRO A 82 4.26 21.63 -8.12
C PRO A 82 3.48 22.32 -6.98
N PRO A 83 2.14 22.42 -7.11
CA PRO A 83 1.25 22.95 -6.07
C PRO A 83 1.43 22.21 -4.74
N GLN A 84 1.16 22.93 -3.66
CA GLN A 84 1.24 22.40 -2.31
C GLN A 84 0.15 21.34 -2.11
N HIS A 85 0.54 20.15 -1.64
CA HIS A 85 -0.35 19.05 -1.32
C HIS A 85 -0.20 18.66 0.14
N ILE A 86 -1.29 18.24 0.77
CA ILE A 86 -1.25 17.65 2.11
C ILE A 86 -1.43 16.15 1.93
N VAL A 87 -0.42 15.39 2.35
CA VAL A 87 -0.43 13.93 2.30
C VAL A 87 -0.67 13.37 3.69
N ALA A 88 -1.64 12.48 3.83
CA ALA A 88 -1.84 11.72 5.04
C ALA A 88 -0.90 10.50 5.04
N VAL A 89 -0.15 10.33 6.13
CA VAL A 89 0.74 9.19 6.36
C VAL A 89 0.26 8.49 7.61
N ASP A 90 -0.20 7.25 7.44
CA ASP A 90 -0.52 6.40 8.58
C ASP A 90 0.75 5.67 9.03
N LEU A 91 1.09 5.78 10.30
CA LEU A 91 2.10 4.98 10.99
C LEU A 91 1.35 3.91 11.79
N ILE A 92 1.48 2.66 11.40
CA ILE A 92 0.84 1.54 12.09
C ILE A 92 1.89 0.90 12.98
N LEU A 93 1.57 0.75 14.26
CA LEU A 93 2.42 0.05 15.21
C LEU A 93 2.54 -1.42 14.85
N GLN A 94 3.71 -1.98 15.12
CA GLN A 94 4.02 -3.39 14.92
C GLN A 94 2.94 -4.29 15.56
N GLY A 95 2.48 -5.32 14.84
CA GLY A 95 1.43 -6.22 15.28
C GLY A 95 -0.01 -5.66 15.25
N SER A 96 -0.20 -4.39 14.93
CA SER A 96 -1.53 -3.78 14.81
C SER A 96 -2.05 -3.85 13.37
N LEU A 97 -3.35 -4.09 13.18
CA LEU A 97 -4.03 -4.06 11.87
C LEU A 97 -3.37 -4.91 10.76
N GLY A 98 -2.78 -6.05 11.13
CA GLY A 98 -2.08 -6.92 10.18
C GLY A 98 -0.70 -6.41 9.75
N ALA A 99 -0.16 -5.39 10.42
CA ALA A 99 1.24 -5.04 10.27
C ALA A 99 2.12 -6.20 10.75
N PRO A 100 3.18 -6.53 10.00
CA PRO A 100 4.08 -7.61 10.37
C PRO A 100 4.80 -7.29 11.68
N GLU A 101 5.15 -8.32 12.44
CA GLU A 101 6.04 -8.17 13.59
C GLU A 101 7.45 -7.79 13.13
N ASP A 102 8.01 -8.52 12.17
CA ASP A 102 9.32 -8.20 11.63
C ASP A 102 9.22 -7.61 10.22
N ILE A 103 9.49 -6.31 10.11
CA ILE A 103 9.46 -5.58 8.84
C ILE A 103 10.55 -6.09 7.89
N SER A 104 11.69 -6.56 8.40
CA SER A 104 12.83 -6.97 7.57
C SER A 104 12.54 -8.21 6.74
N THR A 105 11.71 -9.12 7.28
CA THR A 105 11.26 -10.35 6.59
C THR A 105 9.93 -10.17 5.87
N ALA A 106 9.18 -9.11 6.17
CA ALA A 106 7.89 -8.82 5.58
C ALA A 106 7.95 -7.76 4.47
N SER A 107 9.13 -7.23 4.15
CA SER A 107 9.33 -6.21 3.12
C SER A 107 10.23 -6.72 2.00
N GLU A 108 10.08 -6.15 0.82
CA GLU A 108 10.92 -6.37 -0.34
C GLU A 108 11.32 -5.02 -0.95
N PRO A 109 12.56 -4.88 -1.46
CA PRO A 109 12.95 -3.70 -2.20
C PRO A 109 12.29 -3.70 -3.58
N ILE A 110 11.74 -2.55 -3.98
CA ILE A 110 11.32 -2.27 -5.34
C ILE A 110 12.11 -1.09 -5.87
N THR A 111 12.59 -1.20 -7.09
CA THR A 111 13.29 -0.10 -7.75
C THR A 111 12.33 0.65 -8.67
N ALA A 112 12.25 1.97 -8.51
CA ALA A 112 11.39 2.82 -9.30
C ALA A 112 12.09 4.10 -9.74
N ARG A 113 11.69 4.63 -10.90
CA ARG A 113 12.22 5.90 -11.40
C ARG A 113 11.45 7.06 -10.76
N SER A 114 12.15 7.87 -9.99
CA SER A 114 11.65 9.13 -9.43
C SER A 114 12.15 10.33 -10.27
N SER A 115 11.63 11.52 -9.99
CA SER A 115 12.15 12.79 -10.56
C SER A 115 13.64 13.01 -10.26
N SER A 116 14.13 12.45 -9.16
CA SER A 116 15.55 12.50 -8.76
C SER A 116 16.40 11.34 -9.27
N GLY A 117 15.86 10.51 -10.17
CA GLY A 117 16.52 9.32 -10.70
C GLY A 117 15.97 8.02 -10.13
N GLN A 118 16.66 6.92 -10.42
CA GLN A 118 16.29 5.58 -9.97
C GLN A 118 16.53 5.45 -8.46
N ARG A 119 15.49 5.06 -7.72
CA ARG A 119 15.53 4.87 -6.27
C ARG A 119 14.95 3.52 -5.88
N GLU A 120 15.43 2.99 -4.77
CA GLU A 120 14.92 1.79 -4.15
C GLU A 120 13.96 2.15 -3.00
N PHE A 121 12.84 1.45 -2.93
CA PHE A 121 11.81 1.62 -1.91
C PHE A 121 11.52 0.28 -1.26
N MET A 122 11.49 0.25 0.07
CA MET A 122 11.06 -0.94 0.80
C MET A 122 9.54 -0.96 0.85
N VAL A 123 8.92 -1.99 0.28
CA VAL A 123 7.46 -2.19 0.32
C VAL A 123 7.12 -3.50 0.99
N LEU A 124 5.91 -3.61 1.56
CA LEU A 124 5.42 -4.90 2.04
C LEU A 124 5.41 -5.93 0.91
N ASN A 125 5.92 -7.13 1.19
CA ASN A 125 5.85 -8.23 0.25
C ASN A 125 4.40 -8.70 0.05
N ILE A 126 4.18 -9.49 -1.02
CA ILE A 126 2.84 -9.96 -1.40
C ILE A 126 2.09 -10.66 -0.26
N LYS A 127 2.79 -11.41 0.61
CA LYS A 127 2.19 -12.08 1.76
C LYS A 127 1.64 -11.07 2.76
N GLY A 128 2.44 -10.08 3.14
CA GLY A 128 2.02 -9.02 4.05
C GLY A 128 0.82 -8.24 3.52
N ILE A 129 0.85 -7.87 2.23
CA ILE A 129 -0.25 -7.19 1.56
C ILE A 129 -1.54 -8.04 1.62
N LEU A 130 -1.45 -9.33 1.29
CA LEU A 130 -2.62 -10.22 1.28
C LEU A 130 -3.19 -10.45 2.68
N ILE A 131 -2.35 -10.62 3.72
CA ILE A 131 -2.81 -10.74 5.10
C ILE A 131 -3.63 -9.51 5.51
N ALA A 132 -3.06 -8.32 5.29
CA ALA A 132 -3.72 -7.06 5.63
C ALA A 132 -5.03 -6.87 4.84
N LYS A 133 -5.01 -7.09 3.52
CA LYS A 133 -6.18 -6.87 2.65
C LYS A 133 -7.29 -7.90 2.85
N LEU A 134 -6.95 -9.18 3.01
CA LEU A 134 -7.94 -10.21 3.31
C LEU A 134 -8.55 -10.00 4.71
N GLY A 135 -7.75 -9.65 5.71
CA GLY A 135 -8.25 -9.32 7.05
C GLY A 135 -9.19 -8.11 7.05
N ALA A 136 -8.78 -7.03 6.38
CA ALA A 136 -9.62 -5.84 6.24
C ALA A 136 -10.92 -6.16 5.49
N PHE A 137 -10.84 -6.84 4.34
CA PHE A 137 -12.02 -7.23 3.57
C PHE A 137 -12.96 -8.12 4.38
N PHE A 138 -12.42 -9.10 5.13
CA PHE A 138 -13.24 -9.98 5.97
C PHE A 138 -13.97 -9.20 7.07
N ALA A 139 -13.30 -8.22 7.70
CA ALA A 139 -13.87 -7.44 8.78
C ALA A 139 -14.93 -6.43 8.32
N ARG A 140 -14.74 -5.78 7.17
CA ARG A 140 -15.58 -4.63 6.75
C ARG A 140 -16.24 -4.75 5.38
N THR A 141 -15.85 -5.73 4.56
CA THR A 141 -16.38 -5.97 3.21
C THR A 141 -16.36 -4.74 2.28
N ALA A 142 -15.38 -3.85 2.45
CA ALA A 142 -15.28 -2.63 1.65
C ALA A 142 -14.94 -2.94 0.19
N ASP A 143 -15.55 -2.19 -0.73
CA ASP A 143 -15.32 -2.34 -2.17
C ASP A 143 -13.87 -2.05 -2.58
N SER A 144 -13.19 -1.12 -1.90
CA SER A 144 -11.78 -0.83 -2.18
C SER A 144 -10.87 -2.03 -1.90
N ASP A 145 -11.10 -2.75 -0.81
CA ASP A 145 -10.32 -3.97 -0.52
C ASP A 145 -10.68 -5.10 -1.49
N PHE A 146 -11.93 -5.19 -1.93
CA PHE A 146 -12.35 -6.13 -2.97
C PHE A 146 -11.59 -5.88 -4.28
N VAL A 147 -11.54 -4.63 -4.74
CA VAL A 147 -10.84 -4.23 -5.97
C VAL A 147 -9.35 -4.54 -5.87
N ASP A 148 -8.72 -4.25 -4.72
CA ASP A 148 -7.31 -4.57 -4.50
C ASP A 148 -7.04 -6.08 -4.55
N LEU A 149 -7.86 -6.90 -3.88
CA LEU A 149 -7.72 -8.36 -3.89
C LEU A 149 -7.97 -8.95 -5.29
N GLU A 150 -8.94 -8.42 -6.03
CA GLU A 150 -9.19 -8.77 -7.43
C GLU A 150 -8.00 -8.41 -8.32
N PHE A 151 -7.42 -7.23 -8.13
CA PHE A 151 -6.23 -6.78 -8.84
C PHE A 151 -5.04 -7.71 -8.57
N LEU A 152 -4.76 -8.01 -7.30
CA LEU A 152 -3.66 -8.90 -6.89
C LEU A 152 -3.86 -10.31 -7.45
N GLY A 153 -5.07 -10.87 -7.34
CA GLY A 153 -5.39 -12.19 -7.85
C GLY A 153 -5.30 -12.32 -9.37
N ARG A 154 -5.48 -11.21 -10.11
CA ARG A 154 -5.33 -11.20 -11.57
C ARG A 154 -3.89 -11.00 -12.02
N ASN A 155 -3.23 -9.98 -11.49
CA ASN A 155 -1.95 -9.52 -12.02
C ASN A 155 -0.77 -10.24 -11.35
N MET A 156 -0.99 -10.79 -10.15
CA MET A 156 0.03 -11.46 -9.34
C MET A 156 -0.40 -12.89 -8.97
N ALA A 157 -1.19 -13.55 -9.82
CA ALA A 157 -1.80 -14.84 -9.54
C ALA A 157 -0.79 -15.90 -9.07
N THR A 158 0.39 -15.96 -9.68
CA THR A 158 1.45 -16.91 -9.32
C THR A 158 2.01 -16.63 -7.93
N GLN A 159 2.25 -15.36 -7.61
CA GLN A 159 2.76 -14.93 -6.31
C GLN A 159 1.71 -15.15 -5.20
N VAL A 160 0.45 -14.79 -5.46
CA VAL A 160 -0.68 -15.08 -4.56
C VAL A 160 -0.77 -16.58 -4.31
N HIS A 161 -0.68 -17.40 -5.36
CA HIS A 161 -0.73 -18.85 -5.25
C HIS A 161 0.44 -19.38 -4.43
N ALA A 162 1.66 -18.89 -4.62
CA ALA A 162 2.84 -19.34 -3.87
C ALA A 162 2.68 -19.15 -2.35
N VAL A 163 2.05 -18.06 -1.90
CA VAL A 163 1.89 -17.76 -0.47
C VAL A 163 0.56 -18.24 0.13
N ARG A 164 -0.36 -18.80 -0.68
CA ARG A 164 -1.75 -19.10 -0.28
C ARG A 164 -1.92 -19.95 0.98
N GLN A 165 -0.99 -20.88 1.24
CA GLN A 165 -1.05 -21.78 2.41
C GLN A 165 -0.75 -21.05 3.73
N GLN A 166 -0.08 -19.90 3.65
CA GLN A 166 0.24 -19.05 4.80
C GLN A 166 -0.89 -18.05 5.10
N LEU A 167 -1.94 -18.00 4.27
CA LEU A 167 -3.06 -17.08 4.42
C LEU A 167 -4.24 -17.77 5.13
N ASN A 168 -4.96 -17.01 5.96
CA ASN A 168 -6.16 -17.48 6.65
C ASN A 168 -7.19 -18.02 5.63
N ALA A 169 -7.59 -19.29 5.81
CA ALA A 169 -8.49 -19.99 4.89
C ALA A 169 -9.89 -19.39 4.85
N GLU A 170 -10.43 -18.96 5.99
CA GLU A 170 -11.77 -18.36 6.08
C GLU A 170 -11.84 -17.03 5.34
N HIS A 171 -10.82 -16.17 5.51
CA HIS A 171 -10.77 -14.89 4.81
C HIS A 171 -10.67 -15.08 3.29
N ARG A 172 -9.86 -16.04 2.84
CA ARG A 172 -9.76 -16.42 1.42
C ARG A 172 -11.10 -16.90 0.88
N GLN A 173 -11.78 -17.79 1.61
CA GLN A 173 -13.10 -18.30 1.22
C GLN A 173 -14.13 -17.18 1.13
N ALA A 174 -14.16 -16.26 2.10
CA ALA A 174 -15.07 -15.12 2.11
C ALA A 174 -14.88 -14.22 0.88
N PHE A 175 -13.62 -13.90 0.54
CA PHE A 175 -13.31 -13.15 -0.69
C PHE A 175 -13.77 -13.90 -1.95
N ILE A 176 -13.45 -15.19 -2.07
CA ILE A 176 -13.84 -15.98 -3.24
C ILE A 176 -15.36 -16.12 -3.37
N ASN A 177 -16.09 -16.23 -2.27
CA ASN A 177 -17.55 -16.24 -2.29
C ASN A 177 -18.10 -14.91 -2.81
N ALA A 178 -17.56 -13.78 -2.34
CA ALA A 178 -17.94 -12.46 -2.84
C ALA A 178 -17.59 -12.29 -4.34
N TYR A 179 -16.40 -12.73 -4.74
CA TYR A 179 -15.93 -12.66 -6.12
C TYR A 179 -16.81 -13.49 -7.06
N SER A 180 -17.14 -14.72 -6.67
CA SER A 180 -18.00 -15.63 -7.44
C SER A 180 -19.39 -15.04 -7.64
N ARG A 181 -19.97 -14.42 -6.61
CA ARG A 181 -21.27 -13.74 -6.71
C ARG A 181 -21.26 -12.56 -7.68
N ARG A 182 -20.16 -11.80 -7.76
CA ARG A 182 -20.04 -10.64 -8.69
C ARG A 182 -19.71 -11.06 -10.12
N ASN A 183 -19.18 -12.25 -10.34
CA ASN A 183 -18.68 -12.71 -11.64
C ASN A 183 -19.37 -14.01 -12.10
N GLN A 184 -20.65 -14.21 -11.75
CA GLN A 184 -21.39 -15.45 -12.03
C GLN A 184 -21.48 -15.78 -13.52
N SER A 185 -21.45 -14.75 -14.38
CA SER A 185 -21.50 -14.90 -15.84
C SER A 185 -20.20 -15.43 -16.46
N ASP A 186 -19.08 -15.42 -15.73
CA ASP A 186 -17.77 -15.86 -16.24
C ASP A 186 -17.13 -16.92 -15.33
N ALA A 187 -17.57 -18.17 -15.53
CA ALA A 187 -17.08 -19.33 -14.78
C ALA A 187 -15.56 -19.52 -14.91
N ASN A 188 -14.97 -19.16 -16.04
CA ASN A 188 -13.52 -19.28 -16.25
C ASN A 188 -12.75 -18.28 -15.39
N ARG A 189 -13.24 -17.04 -15.30
CA ARG A 189 -12.67 -16.00 -14.43
C ARG A 189 -12.80 -16.35 -12.96
N VAL A 190 -13.90 -16.95 -12.53
CA VAL A 190 -14.07 -17.47 -11.16
C VAL A 190 -13.09 -18.61 -10.89
N ARG A 191 -12.97 -19.59 -11.80
CA ARG A 191 -12.04 -20.72 -11.66
C ARG A 191 -10.58 -20.26 -11.53
N ARG A 192 -10.14 -19.28 -12.32
CA ARG A 192 -8.77 -18.72 -12.21
C ARG A 192 -8.54 -18.05 -10.86
N MET A 193 -9.51 -17.28 -10.37
CA MET A 193 -9.41 -16.61 -9.07
C MET A 193 -9.37 -17.61 -7.92
N LYS A 194 -10.23 -18.64 -7.96
CA LYS A 194 -10.21 -19.78 -7.03
C LYS A 194 -8.85 -20.46 -6.99
N HIS A 195 -8.27 -20.73 -8.16
CA HIS A 195 -6.93 -21.33 -8.26
C HIS A 195 -5.86 -20.41 -7.66
N ALA A 196 -5.85 -19.12 -8.00
CA ALA A 196 -4.88 -18.16 -7.47
C ALA A 196 -4.90 -18.13 -5.94
N PHE A 197 -6.08 -18.08 -5.32
CA PHE A 197 -6.22 -18.07 -3.87
C PHE A 197 -6.22 -19.48 -3.23
N GLY A 198 -6.19 -20.57 -4.00
CA GLY A 198 -6.21 -21.94 -3.46
C GLY A 198 -7.48 -22.29 -2.70
N VAL A 199 -8.63 -21.92 -3.26
CA VAL A 199 -9.96 -22.21 -2.72
C VAL A 199 -10.69 -23.14 -3.68
N ALA A 200 -11.35 -24.17 -3.15
CA ALA A 200 -12.12 -25.15 -3.94
C ALA A 200 -13.42 -24.55 -4.53
#